data_AF-A0ABC9XVD9-F1
#
_entry.id   AF-A0ABC9XVD9-F1
#
_cell.length_a   1.000
_cell.length_b   1.000
_cell.length_c   1.000
_cell.angle_alpha   90.00
_cell.angle_beta   90.00
_cell.angle_gamma   90.00
#
_symmetry.space_group_name_H-M   'P 1'
#
loop_
_entity.id
_entity.type
_entity.pdbx_description
1 polymer ?
#
loop_
_entity_poly.entity_id
_entity_poly.type
_entity_poly.pdbx_seq_one_letter_code
_entity_poly.pdbx_strand_id
1 'polypeptide(L)'
;MPNSSSITHFLLLAFADTQDLQLLHFCLFLGIYLAALLSNGLIIIAIACDHRLHTPMYFFLLNLSLLDLGSISTTLPKSMANSLWDTRDISYAGCTVQVFFFLFLMSVEYFLLTVMAYDRFIAICKPLHYGTLLGSRACVHMAAAAWGGGFLYAVLHTANTFSLPLCQGNAINQFFCEVPQILKLSSYKFFLREFEVLIFSALLAFGCFIFIVLSYVQIFRAVLRIPSEQGRHKAFSTCLPHLAVVSLFVSTMSHVCLPEAPIHLLQIPESDGKLDIHKSMGPDGMHPRVLRELADVIARLVSIMFERSWRTGEVPEDWKKANVTPVFKKSKKEDPGNYRPVSLTSIPGKLMEQLILGVINKHVEEKVIGSGQHGFTRGKSCLTSLIAFYDGMAGWVDEGKAVDVACLDFSKAFDTVPPNIFIDVLRKCGLAEWTVRWTTRRIRNWLDSHTRRVAINGSMSKWRSVTSGVPQGLVLGLALFNIFISDVDSGIESTLSKFADDTTKPCGAVNMLEGRDAIQRELRRLERWPHASRMKFNKVKCKVLHMGRHNRKHHYRLAAECYSSLPVPKGAYRKAGEGVGAR
;
A
#
# COMPACT_ATOMS: atom_id res chain seq x y z
N MET A 1 20.05 23.29 -15.43
CA MET A 1 19.40 23.57 -14.13
C MET A 1 17.91 23.75 -14.41
N PRO A 2 17.01 22.91 -13.88
CA PRO A 2 15.59 23.18 -14.07
C PRO A 2 15.18 24.32 -13.11
N ASN A 3 14.47 25.32 -13.63
CA ASN A 3 13.90 26.43 -12.87
C ASN A 3 13.08 25.90 -11.68
N SER A 4 13.58 26.06 -10.46
CA SER A 4 12.81 25.84 -9.25
C SER A 4 11.83 27.01 -9.09
N SER A 5 10.60 26.86 -9.59
CA SER A 5 9.51 27.73 -9.18
C SER A 5 9.34 27.59 -7.66
N SER A 6 9.63 28.64 -6.91
CA SER A 6 9.37 28.69 -5.46
C SER A 6 7.88 28.46 -5.22
N ILE A 7 7.52 27.48 -4.41
CA ILE A 7 6.13 27.20 -4.05
C ILE A 7 5.57 28.39 -3.27
N THR A 8 4.57 29.06 -3.81
CA THR A 8 3.90 30.21 -3.17
C THR A 8 2.66 29.81 -2.38
N HIS A 9 1.98 28.72 -2.79
CA HIS A 9 0.78 28.18 -2.16
C HIS A 9 0.84 26.66 -2.04
N PHE A 10 0.31 26.13 -0.94
CA PHE A 10 0.03 24.71 -0.74
C PHE A 10 -1.46 24.41 -0.96
N LEU A 11 -1.77 23.20 -1.40
CA LEU A 11 -3.12 22.68 -1.56
C LEU A 11 -3.40 21.65 -0.46
N LEU A 12 -4.32 21.96 0.46
CA LEU A 12 -4.77 21.06 1.52
C LEU A 12 -5.78 20.05 0.97
N LEU A 13 -5.81 18.85 1.55
CA LEU A 13 -6.76 17.81 1.18
C LEU A 13 -8.18 18.20 1.62
N ALA A 14 -9.15 18.06 0.72
CA ALA A 14 -10.56 18.19 1.10
C ALA A 14 -11.03 16.95 1.86
N PHE A 15 -11.84 17.17 2.90
CA PHE A 15 -12.50 16.09 3.66
C PHE A 15 -13.51 15.29 2.81
N ALA A 16 -14.04 15.89 1.76
CA ALA A 16 -15.05 15.28 0.92
C ALA A 16 -15.04 15.87 -0.50
N ASP A 17 -15.39 15.03 -1.46
CA ASP A 17 -15.55 15.41 -2.88
C ASP A 17 -16.90 16.09 -3.15
N THR A 18 -17.88 16.00 -2.22
CA THR A 18 -19.21 16.61 -2.35
C THR A 18 -19.40 17.79 -1.41
N GLN A 19 -20.04 18.84 -1.92
CA GLN A 19 -20.28 20.08 -1.19
C GLN A 19 -21.14 19.87 0.08
N ASP A 20 -22.17 19.02 0.01
CA ASP A 20 -23.03 18.71 1.17
C ASP A 20 -22.23 18.13 2.34
N LEU A 21 -21.26 17.27 2.06
CA LEU A 21 -20.42 16.67 3.08
C LEU A 21 -19.38 17.67 3.61
N GLN A 22 -18.88 18.60 2.79
CA GLN A 22 -18.02 19.69 3.27
C GLN A 22 -18.77 20.64 4.23
N LEU A 23 -20.04 20.97 3.95
CA LEU A 23 -20.88 21.76 4.87
C LEU A 23 -21.13 21.01 6.20
N LEU A 24 -21.28 19.69 6.16
CA LEU A 24 -21.40 18.89 7.39
C LEU A 24 -20.13 18.98 8.25
N HIS A 25 -18.94 18.88 7.64
CA HIS A 25 -17.66 19.05 8.35
C HIS A 25 -17.52 20.47 8.92
N PHE A 26 -17.96 21.49 8.18
CA PHE A 26 -18.00 22.87 8.68
C PHE A 26 -18.86 22.99 9.94
N CYS A 27 -20.10 22.47 9.92
CA CYS A 27 -21.00 22.50 11.07
C CYS A 27 -20.39 21.76 12.29
N LEU A 28 -19.75 20.62 12.06
CA LEU A 28 -19.07 19.86 13.10
C LEU A 28 -17.91 20.65 13.73
N PHE A 29 -17.01 21.21 12.90
CA PHE A 29 -15.89 22.00 13.39
C PHE A 29 -16.33 23.28 14.10
N LEU A 30 -17.39 23.92 13.62
CA LEU A 30 -17.97 25.08 14.29
C LEU A 30 -18.50 24.69 15.68
N GLY A 31 -19.20 23.56 15.80
CA GLY A 31 -19.67 23.04 17.08
C GLY A 31 -18.54 22.77 18.07
N ILE A 32 -17.47 22.09 17.61
CA ILE A 32 -16.27 21.82 18.42
C ILE A 32 -15.59 23.12 18.85
N TYR A 33 -15.43 24.08 17.93
CA TYR A 33 -14.82 25.37 18.19
C TYR A 33 -15.59 26.16 19.26
N LEU A 34 -16.91 26.27 19.13
CA LEU A 34 -17.75 26.98 20.09
C LEU A 34 -17.78 26.30 21.46
N ALA A 35 -17.83 24.96 21.51
CA ALA A 35 -17.78 24.21 22.76
C ALA A 35 -16.44 24.40 23.49
N ALA A 36 -15.33 24.41 22.75
CA ALA A 36 -14.01 24.66 23.31
C ALA A 36 -13.82 26.10 23.80
N LEU A 37 -14.33 27.09 23.05
CA LEU A 37 -14.35 28.49 23.47
C LEU A 37 -15.14 28.66 24.77
N LEU A 38 -16.34 28.08 24.85
CA LEU A 38 -17.20 28.17 26.02
C LEU A 38 -16.56 27.50 27.23
N SER A 39 -16.11 26.25 27.10
CA SER A 39 -15.54 25.48 28.20
C SER A 39 -14.28 26.13 28.78
N ASN A 40 -13.31 26.51 27.94
CA ASN A 40 -12.08 27.16 28.39
C ASN A 40 -12.31 28.59 28.87
N GLY A 41 -13.23 29.33 28.24
CA GLY A 41 -13.65 30.65 28.69
C GLY A 41 -14.26 30.61 30.09
N LEU A 42 -15.12 29.62 30.38
CA LEU A 42 -15.69 29.43 31.71
C LEU A 42 -14.62 29.11 32.77
N ILE A 43 -13.60 28.31 32.44
CA ILE A 43 -12.49 28.02 33.36
C ILE A 43 -11.71 29.30 33.67
N ILE A 44 -11.36 30.08 32.65
CA ILE A 44 -10.63 31.35 32.80
C ILE A 44 -11.44 32.33 33.66
N ILE A 45 -12.73 32.50 33.38
CA ILE A 45 -13.61 33.39 34.14
C ILE A 45 -13.75 32.92 35.59
N ALA A 46 -13.96 31.62 35.82
CA ALA A 46 -14.08 31.07 37.17
C ALA A 46 -12.82 31.34 38.01
N ILE A 47 -11.64 31.12 37.44
CA ILE A 47 -10.36 31.37 38.12
C ILE A 47 -10.14 32.87 38.37
N ALA A 48 -10.49 33.72 37.40
CA ALA A 48 -10.33 35.17 37.53
C ALA A 48 -11.29 35.80 38.57
N CYS A 49 -12.49 35.23 38.75
CA CYS A 49 -13.52 35.78 39.63
C CYS A 49 -13.45 35.27 41.09
N ASP A 50 -12.95 34.06 41.35
CA ASP A 50 -12.87 33.51 42.72
C ASP A 50 -11.42 33.50 43.24
N HIS A 51 -11.12 34.42 44.15
CA HIS A 51 -9.80 34.53 44.78
C HIS A 51 -9.37 33.25 45.54
N ARG A 52 -10.31 32.39 45.96
CA ARG A 52 -9.99 31.11 46.62
C ARG A 52 -9.37 30.10 45.65
N LEU A 53 -9.55 30.31 44.35
CA LEU A 53 -8.93 29.50 43.30
C LEU A 53 -7.52 29.96 42.96
N HIS A 54 -6.98 31.03 43.55
CA HIS A 54 -5.61 31.50 43.30
C HIS A 54 -4.53 30.62 43.97
N THR A 55 -4.57 29.31 43.72
CA THR A 55 -3.53 28.35 44.12
C THR A 55 -2.66 27.96 42.92
N PRO A 56 -1.43 27.45 43.13
CA PRO A 56 -0.52 27.07 42.05
C PRO A 56 -1.15 26.18 40.97
N MET A 57 -1.97 25.20 41.35
CA MET A 57 -2.63 24.29 40.42
C MET A 57 -3.54 25.04 39.43
N TYR A 58 -4.38 25.96 39.91
CA TYR A 58 -5.28 26.73 39.05
C TYR A 58 -4.54 27.79 38.22
N PHE A 59 -3.40 28.30 38.71
CA PHE A 59 -2.52 29.12 37.87
C PHE A 59 -2.03 28.35 36.63
N PHE A 60 -1.66 27.07 36.78
CA PHE A 60 -1.31 26.23 35.63
C PHE A 60 -2.52 25.87 34.76
N LEU A 61 -3.69 25.62 35.35
CA LEU A 61 -4.93 25.41 34.58
C LEU A 61 -5.32 26.63 33.73
N LEU A 62 -5.12 27.84 34.25
CA LEU A 62 -5.35 29.07 33.50
C LEU A 62 -4.46 29.13 32.25
N ASN A 63 -3.17 28.79 32.39
CA ASN A 63 -2.25 28.73 31.26
C ASN A 63 -2.67 27.64 30.26
N LEU A 64 -3.10 26.47 30.74
CA LEU A 64 -3.57 25.38 29.90
C LEU A 64 -4.80 25.78 29.08
N SER A 65 -5.80 26.41 29.70
CA SER A 65 -6.99 26.90 28.99
C SER A 65 -6.67 27.97 27.95
N LEU A 66 -5.66 28.82 28.17
CA LEU A 66 -5.20 29.78 27.17
C LEU A 66 -4.53 29.08 25.96
N LEU A 67 -3.77 28.01 26.21
CA LEU A 67 -3.15 27.23 25.15
C LEU A 67 -4.18 26.45 24.33
N ASP A 68 -5.20 25.88 24.98
CA ASP A 68 -6.32 25.18 24.33
C ASP A 68 -7.09 26.11 23.38
N LEU A 69 -7.36 27.34 23.82
CA LEU A 69 -7.98 28.36 22.97
C LEU A 69 -7.09 28.70 21.77
N GLY A 70 -5.78 28.84 21.99
CA GLY A 70 -4.82 29.11 20.93
C GLY A 70 -4.71 27.97 19.92
N SER A 71 -4.68 26.72 20.38
CA SER A 71 -4.41 25.54 19.54
C SER A 71 -5.57 25.29 18.58
N ILE A 72 -6.79 25.42 19.10
CA ILE A 72 -8.03 25.30 18.34
C ILE A 72 -8.20 26.48 17.37
N SER A 73 -7.84 27.70 17.79
CA SER A 73 -7.87 28.89 16.91
C SER A 73 -6.83 28.85 15.80
N THR A 74 -5.74 28.10 15.97
CA THR A 74 -4.70 27.94 14.95
C THR A 74 -5.11 26.94 13.86
N THR A 75 -5.83 25.88 14.21
CA THR A 75 -6.11 24.75 13.30
C THR A 75 -7.48 24.82 12.63
N LEU A 76 -8.55 25.11 13.39
CA LEU A 76 -9.93 24.97 12.89
C LEU A 76 -10.38 26.10 11.94
N PRO A 77 -10.08 27.41 12.17
CA PRO A 77 -10.65 28.48 11.36
C PRO A 77 -10.32 28.38 9.87
N LYS A 78 -9.09 28.01 9.53
CA LYS A 78 -8.68 27.86 8.13
C LYS A 78 -9.35 26.64 7.48
N SER A 79 -9.48 25.52 8.21
CA SER A 79 -10.22 24.35 7.72
C SER A 79 -11.69 24.68 7.48
N MET A 80 -12.33 25.42 8.39
CA MET A 80 -13.71 25.87 8.25
C MET A 80 -13.90 26.80 7.04
N ALA A 81 -13.03 27.79 6.86
CA ALA A 81 -13.08 28.70 5.71
C ALA A 81 -12.91 27.96 4.38
N ASN A 82 -11.99 26.99 4.33
CA ASN A 82 -11.77 26.15 3.16
C ASN A 82 -13.00 25.29 2.81
N SER A 83 -13.63 24.66 3.81
CA SER A 83 -14.86 23.88 3.62
C SER A 83 -16.06 24.75 3.21
N LEU A 84 -16.12 26.01 3.65
CA LEU A 84 -17.23 26.89 3.38
C LEU A 84 -17.16 27.50 1.97
N TRP A 85 -15.98 27.96 1.57
CA TRP A 85 -15.77 28.62 0.26
C TRP A 85 -15.33 27.65 -0.85
N ASP A 86 -15.30 26.34 -0.59
CA ASP A 86 -14.76 25.30 -1.49
C ASP A 86 -13.35 25.66 -2.03
N THR A 87 -12.54 26.25 -1.17
CA THR A 87 -11.13 26.59 -1.47
C THR A 87 -10.21 25.60 -0.77
N ARG A 88 -9.03 25.36 -1.36
CA ARG A 88 -8.05 24.40 -0.82
C ARG A 88 -6.68 24.99 -0.61
N ASP A 89 -6.49 26.27 -0.92
CA ASP A 89 -5.19 26.90 -0.89
C ASP A 89 -4.86 27.52 0.47
N ILE A 90 -3.59 27.39 0.85
CA ILE A 90 -2.97 28.12 1.94
C ILE A 90 -1.65 28.69 1.45
N SER A 91 -1.39 29.96 1.74
CA SER A 91 -0.11 30.57 1.37
C SER A 91 1.04 29.91 2.11
N TYR A 92 2.23 29.91 1.53
CA TYR A 92 3.44 29.38 2.17
C TYR A 92 3.68 30.03 3.56
N ALA A 93 3.51 31.36 3.64
CA ALA A 93 3.63 32.10 4.89
C ALA A 93 2.54 31.71 5.90
N GLY A 94 1.28 31.56 5.45
CA GLY A 94 0.19 31.09 6.31
C GLY A 94 0.46 29.69 6.88
N CYS A 95 0.97 28.78 6.04
CA CYS A 95 1.36 27.43 6.45
C CYS A 95 2.51 27.44 7.47
N THR A 96 3.52 28.30 7.25
CA THR A 96 4.66 28.46 8.16
C THR A 96 4.22 28.97 9.53
N VAL A 97 3.38 30.01 9.55
CA VAL A 97 2.82 30.59 10.78
C VAL A 97 1.95 29.57 11.51
N GLN A 98 1.12 28.83 10.78
CA GLN A 98 0.25 27.80 11.36
C GLN A 98 1.07 26.68 12.03
N VAL A 99 2.11 26.17 11.36
CA VAL A 99 3.01 25.14 11.93
C VAL A 99 3.73 25.67 13.17
N PHE A 100 4.23 26.90 13.11
CA PHE A 100 4.92 27.53 14.24
C PHE A 100 4.02 27.60 15.48
N PHE A 101 2.82 28.18 15.35
CA PHE A 101 1.90 28.31 16.48
C PHE A 101 1.42 26.95 16.98
N PHE A 102 1.14 26.01 16.08
CA PHE A 102 0.74 24.66 16.48
C PHE A 102 1.82 23.96 17.31
N LEU A 103 3.08 23.95 16.84
CA LEU A 103 4.20 23.35 17.58
C LEU A 103 4.48 24.07 18.90
N PHE A 104 4.39 25.39 18.90
CA PHE A 104 4.56 26.22 20.10
C PHE A 104 3.54 25.85 21.16
N LEU A 105 2.25 25.89 20.82
CA LEU A 105 1.18 25.67 21.79
C LEU A 105 1.18 24.25 22.35
N MET A 106 1.35 23.24 21.48
CA MET A 106 1.41 21.83 21.89
C MET A 106 2.65 21.52 22.76
N SER A 107 3.79 22.12 22.46
CA SER A 107 5.00 21.90 23.27
C SER A 107 4.92 22.56 24.65
N VAL A 108 4.38 23.79 24.72
CA VAL A 108 4.15 24.46 26.01
C VAL A 108 3.14 23.69 26.85
N GLU A 109 2.04 23.20 26.23
CA GLU A 109 1.04 22.37 26.90
C GLU A 109 1.69 21.15 27.55
N TYR A 110 2.52 20.43 26.80
CA TYR A 110 3.21 19.24 27.31
C TYR A 110 4.18 19.55 28.46
N PHE A 111 4.92 20.67 28.37
CA PHE A 111 5.78 21.13 29.47
C PHE A 111 4.97 21.54 30.71
N LEU A 112 3.84 22.22 30.54
CA LEU A 112 2.95 22.56 31.65
C LEU A 112 2.32 21.32 32.29
N LEU A 113 1.93 20.31 31.52
CA LEU A 113 1.46 19.03 32.05
C LEU A 113 2.55 18.36 32.90
N THR A 114 3.83 18.47 32.50
CA THR A 114 4.98 17.99 33.28
C THR A 114 5.14 18.78 34.59
N VAL A 115 5.03 20.10 34.54
CA VAL A 115 5.08 20.97 35.73
C VAL A 115 3.92 20.69 36.69
N MET A 116 2.72 20.42 36.18
CA MET A 116 1.57 20.03 36.99
C MET A 116 1.77 18.68 37.68
N ALA A 117 2.45 17.72 37.03
CA ALA A 117 2.84 16.47 37.69
C ALA A 117 3.81 16.73 38.86
N TYR A 118 4.74 17.67 38.69
CA TYR A 118 5.66 18.09 39.74
C TYR A 118 4.96 18.80 40.90
N ASP A 119 4.05 19.75 40.63
CA ASP A 119 3.23 20.42 41.65
C ASP A 119 2.51 19.40 42.53
N ARG A 120 1.82 18.43 41.90
CA ARG A 120 1.10 17.35 42.59
C ARG A 120 2.01 16.44 43.37
N PHE A 121 3.20 16.14 42.83
CA PHE A 121 4.21 15.36 43.51
C PHE A 121 4.63 16.03 44.82
N ILE A 122 4.98 17.32 44.79
CA ILE A 122 5.39 18.02 46.01
C ILE A 122 4.21 18.19 46.98
N ALA A 123 3.01 18.47 46.48
CA ALA A 123 1.80 18.64 47.30
C ALA A 123 1.48 17.37 48.13
N ILE A 124 1.62 16.19 47.53
CA ILE A 124 1.25 14.92 48.17
C ILE A 124 2.44 14.28 48.89
N CYS A 125 3.62 14.25 48.28
CA CYS A 125 4.78 13.54 48.83
C CYS A 125 5.59 14.37 49.82
N LYS A 126 5.51 15.72 49.75
CA LYS A 126 6.27 16.64 50.63
C LYS A 126 5.41 17.82 51.11
N PRO A 127 4.28 17.57 51.81
CA PRO A 127 3.31 18.61 52.17
C PRO A 127 3.91 19.74 53.04
N LEU A 128 4.83 19.41 53.96
CA LEU A 128 5.47 20.39 54.85
C LEU A 128 6.39 21.39 54.10
N HIS A 129 6.90 21.01 52.93
CA HIS A 129 7.80 21.84 52.12
C HIS A 129 7.08 22.48 50.93
N TYR A 130 5.78 22.22 50.76
CA TYR A 130 5.02 22.70 49.59
C TYR A 130 5.05 24.23 49.49
N GLY A 131 4.76 24.95 50.57
CA GLY A 131 4.74 26.42 50.57
C GLY A 131 6.11 27.08 50.30
N THR A 132 7.20 26.41 50.67
CA THR A 132 8.57 26.91 50.39
C THR A 132 9.05 26.59 48.98
N LEU A 133 8.64 25.44 48.42
CA LEU A 133 9.08 24.97 47.10
C LEU A 133 8.19 25.48 45.95
N LEU A 134 6.87 25.58 46.18
CA LEU A 134 5.87 26.04 45.23
C LEU A 134 5.24 27.37 45.67
N GLY A 135 6.12 28.36 45.91
CA GLY A 135 5.70 29.75 46.06
C GLY A 135 5.31 30.38 44.72
N SER A 136 4.55 31.48 44.75
CA SER A 136 4.09 32.19 43.54
C SER A 136 5.22 32.52 42.55
N ARG A 137 6.38 32.98 43.06
CA ARG A 137 7.57 33.24 42.22
C ARG A 137 8.09 31.98 41.53
N ALA A 138 8.14 30.84 42.22
CA ALA A 138 8.58 29.59 41.62
C ALA A 138 7.61 29.13 40.52
N CYS A 139 6.30 29.26 40.73
CA CYS A 139 5.29 28.93 39.72
C CYS A 139 5.42 29.81 38.47
N VAL A 140 5.66 31.11 38.64
CA VAL A 140 5.91 32.03 37.52
C VAL A 140 7.18 31.65 36.76
N HIS A 141 8.28 31.32 37.46
CA HIS A 141 9.51 30.87 36.80
C HIS A 141 9.33 29.56 36.04
N MET A 142 8.62 28.58 36.61
CA MET A 142 8.34 27.31 35.93
C MET A 142 7.45 27.50 34.70
N ALA A 143 6.41 28.35 34.79
CA ALA A 143 5.60 28.71 33.63
C ALA A 143 6.44 29.43 32.57
N ALA A 144 7.22 30.44 32.95
CA ALA A 144 8.09 31.16 32.02
C ALA A 144 9.10 30.23 31.32
N ALA A 145 9.64 29.24 32.04
CA ALA A 145 10.51 28.22 31.45
C ALA A 145 9.76 27.32 30.46
N ALA A 146 8.52 26.91 30.76
CA ALA A 146 7.70 26.14 29.84
C ALA A 146 7.38 26.93 28.56
N TRP A 147 6.94 28.19 28.69
CA TRP A 147 6.66 29.09 27.57
C TRP A 147 7.91 29.37 26.73
N GLY A 148 9.04 29.71 27.36
CA GLY A 148 10.30 29.98 26.67
C GLY A 148 10.89 28.74 25.99
N GLY A 149 10.81 27.58 26.65
CA GLY A 149 11.23 26.30 26.10
C GLY A 149 10.41 25.89 24.89
N GLY A 150 9.08 26.02 24.97
CA GLY A 150 8.18 25.74 23.84
C GLY A 150 8.39 26.70 22.67
N PHE A 151 8.67 27.98 22.93
CA PHE A 151 9.02 28.95 21.89
C PHE A 151 10.29 28.54 21.16
N LEU A 152 11.37 28.25 21.90
CA LEU A 152 12.63 27.83 21.30
C LEU A 152 12.48 26.53 20.50
N TYR A 153 11.70 25.58 21.03
CA TYR A 153 11.36 24.33 20.33
C TYR A 153 10.63 24.60 19.00
N ALA A 154 9.61 25.46 19.01
CA ALA A 154 8.84 25.80 17.82
C ALA A 154 9.66 26.54 16.77
N VAL A 155 10.52 27.49 17.19
CA VAL A 155 11.46 28.18 16.29
C VAL A 155 12.40 27.18 15.65
N LEU A 156 13.04 26.31 16.46
CA LEU A 156 14.00 25.33 15.97
C LEU A 156 13.37 24.38 14.94
N HIS A 157 12.20 23.81 15.25
CA HIS A 157 11.50 22.93 14.31
C HIS A 157 11.06 23.65 13.04
N THR A 158 10.35 24.76 13.18
CA THR A 158 9.80 25.49 12.02
C THR A 158 10.91 25.99 11.11
N ALA A 159 11.98 26.57 11.68
CA ALA A 159 13.12 27.04 10.90
C ALA A 159 13.79 25.89 10.16
N ASN A 160 13.95 24.71 10.79
CA ASN A 160 14.56 23.56 10.12
C ASN A 160 13.66 23.00 9.02
N THR A 161 12.37 22.76 9.28
CA THR A 161 11.41 22.22 8.30
C THR A 161 11.31 23.11 7.05
N PHE A 162 11.18 24.42 7.22
CA PHE A 162 10.98 25.37 6.10
C PHE A 162 12.29 25.91 5.50
N SER A 163 13.46 25.54 6.05
CA SER A 163 14.76 25.75 5.38
C SER A 163 15.04 24.70 4.30
N LEU A 164 14.23 23.63 4.22
CA LEU A 164 14.45 22.55 3.26
C LEU A 164 13.88 22.91 1.87
N PRO A 165 14.58 22.59 0.77
CA PRO A 165 14.02 22.76 -0.56
C PRO A 165 12.90 21.73 -0.81
N LEU A 166 11.70 22.25 -1.06
CA LEU A 166 10.53 21.47 -1.44
C LEU A 166 10.61 21.17 -2.95
N CYS A 167 10.58 19.89 -3.31
CA CYS A 167 10.84 19.44 -4.69
C CYS A 167 9.71 18.62 -5.31
N GLN A 168 8.73 18.15 -4.53
CA GLN A 168 7.71 17.19 -4.97
C GLN A 168 6.27 17.76 -4.97
N GLY A 169 6.07 18.88 -5.66
CA GLY A 169 4.74 19.52 -5.76
C GLY A 169 4.33 20.27 -4.48
N ASN A 170 3.06 20.68 -4.40
CA ASN A 170 2.53 21.55 -3.35
C ASN A 170 1.27 21.01 -2.64
N ALA A 171 0.93 19.72 -2.84
CA ALA A 171 -0.24 19.11 -2.22
C ALA A 171 0.09 18.51 -0.85
N ILE A 172 -0.65 18.90 0.18
CA ILE A 172 -0.55 18.39 1.55
C ILE A 172 -1.78 17.52 1.80
N ASN A 173 -1.57 16.23 2.06
CA ASN A 173 -2.65 15.25 2.29
C ASN A 173 -3.21 15.32 3.73
N GLN A 174 -3.46 16.53 4.21
CA GLN A 174 -4.04 16.87 5.52
C GLN A 174 -4.88 18.15 5.33
N PHE A 175 -5.85 18.37 6.23
CA PHE A 175 -6.72 19.55 6.20
C PHE A 175 -6.06 20.80 6.82
N PHE A 176 -4.87 20.65 7.39
CA PHE A 176 -4.09 21.68 8.05
C PHE A 176 -2.60 21.42 7.78
N CYS A 177 -1.74 22.43 7.95
CA CYS A 177 -0.31 22.28 7.73
C CYS A 177 0.36 21.49 8.86
N GLU A 178 0.90 20.33 8.52
CA GLU A 178 1.55 19.42 9.47
C GLU A 178 2.97 19.06 9.00
N VAL A 179 3.93 19.04 9.92
CA VAL A 179 5.36 18.81 9.62
C VAL A 179 5.61 17.49 8.85
N PRO A 180 5.07 16.32 9.25
CA PRO A 180 5.33 15.07 8.53
C PRO A 180 4.88 15.11 7.06
N GLN A 181 3.75 15.77 6.76
CA GLN A 181 3.25 15.89 5.38
C GLN A 181 4.06 16.88 4.56
N ILE A 182 4.54 17.97 5.17
CA ILE A 182 5.44 18.92 4.50
C ILE A 182 6.78 18.26 4.20
N LEU A 183 7.31 17.44 5.11
CA LEU A 183 8.55 16.70 4.90
C LEU A 183 8.44 15.68 3.75
N LYS A 184 7.26 15.10 3.49
CA LYS A 184 7.03 14.25 2.30
C LYS A 184 7.27 14.98 0.97
N LEU A 185 7.13 16.31 0.95
CA LEU A 185 7.37 17.14 -0.24
C LEU A 185 8.86 17.47 -0.45
N SER A 186 9.71 17.22 0.55
CA SER A 186 11.14 17.51 0.54
C SER A 186 11.98 16.35 -0.04
N SER A 187 13.17 16.65 -0.55
CA SER A 187 14.10 15.62 -1.07
C SER A 187 14.78 14.83 0.06
N TYR A 188 15.00 13.52 -0.14
CA TYR A 188 15.56 12.59 0.85
C TYR A 188 16.89 13.03 1.51
N LYS A 189 17.73 13.79 0.81
CA LYS A 189 19.03 14.26 1.32
C LYS A 189 18.88 15.27 2.46
N PHE A 190 17.79 16.04 2.46
CA PHE A 190 17.51 17.07 3.45
C PHE A 190 16.73 16.53 4.67
N PHE A 191 16.04 15.40 4.49
CA PHE A 191 15.39 14.65 5.58
C PHE A 191 16.37 14.16 6.67
N LEU A 192 17.65 13.95 6.34
CA LEU A 192 18.68 13.57 7.32
C LEU A 192 18.97 14.68 8.33
N ARG A 193 18.86 15.96 7.94
CA ARG A 193 19.07 17.11 8.85
C ARG A 193 17.93 17.25 9.85
N GLU A 194 16.71 16.99 9.39
CA GLU A 194 15.52 16.97 10.26
C GLU A 194 15.55 15.79 11.25
N PHE A 195 16.18 14.68 10.88
CA PHE A 195 16.29 13.50 11.73
C PHE A 195 17.00 13.78 13.07
N GLU A 196 18.00 14.67 13.08
CA GLU A 196 18.68 15.09 14.31
C GLU A 196 17.73 15.84 15.27
N VAL A 197 16.92 16.76 14.72
CA VAL A 197 15.93 17.54 15.46
C VAL A 197 14.81 16.63 15.98
N LEU A 198 14.38 15.66 15.18
CA LEU A 198 13.40 14.64 15.58
C LEU A 198 13.92 13.76 16.73
N ILE A 199 15.19 13.31 16.68
CA ILE A 199 15.79 12.56 17.79
C ILE A 199 15.83 13.42 19.05
N PHE A 200 16.30 14.66 18.96
CA PHE A 200 16.34 15.58 20.10
C PHE A 200 14.95 15.77 20.73
N SER A 201 13.93 15.90 19.88
CA SER A 201 12.53 16.07 20.31
C SER A 201 11.97 14.82 20.97
N ALA A 202 12.26 13.65 20.40
CA ALA A 202 11.86 12.36 20.98
C ALA A 202 12.53 12.15 22.35
N LEU A 203 13.80 12.51 22.50
CA LEU A 203 14.51 12.43 23.78
C LEU A 203 13.92 13.38 24.83
N LEU A 204 13.63 14.63 24.43
CA LEU A 204 13.00 15.62 25.31
C LEU A 204 11.61 15.15 25.76
N ALA A 205 10.78 14.70 24.82
CA ALA A 205 9.46 14.18 25.10
C ALA A 205 9.50 12.95 26.01
N PHE A 206 10.40 12.01 25.73
CA PHE A 206 10.58 10.81 26.54
C PHE A 206 11.10 11.13 27.95
N GLY A 207 11.97 12.12 28.09
CA GLY A 207 12.43 12.63 29.38
C GLY A 207 11.28 13.16 30.25
N CYS A 208 10.42 14.02 29.68
CA CYS A 208 9.20 14.49 30.34
C CYS A 208 8.25 13.34 30.70
N PHE A 209 8.05 12.38 29.80
CA PHE A 209 7.22 11.20 30.06
C PHE A 209 7.75 10.37 31.24
N ILE A 210 9.05 10.06 31.27
CA ILE A 210 9.68 9.35 32.40
C ILE A 210 9.48 10.15 33.69
N PHE A 211 9.69 11.47 33.66
CA PHE A 211 9.52 12.31 34.83
C PHE A 211 8.09 12.27 35.38
N ILE A 212 7.08 12.34 34.50
CA ILE A 212 5.66 12.21 34.90
C ILE A 212 5.41 10.83 35.52
N VAL A 213 5.86 9.75 34.87
CA VAL A 213 5.67 8.38 35.37
C VAL A 213 6.32 8.20 36.74
N LEU A 214 7.58 8.61 36.91
CA LEU A 214 8.28 8.51 38.19
C LEU A 214 7.60 9.33 39.28
N SER A 215 7.13 10.54 38.96
CA SER A 215 6.37 11.38 39.88
C SER A 215 5.10 10.68 40.34
N TYR A 216 4.32 10.11 39.42
CA TYR A 216 3.08 9.41 39.75
C TYR A 216 3.28 8.10 40.50
N VAL A 217 4.35 7.34 40.21
CA VAL A 217 4.72 6.16 41.00
C VAL A 217 4.97 6.56 42.46
N GLN A 218 5.65 7.68 42.71
CA GLN A 218 5.87 8.18 44.07
C GLN A 218 4.58 8.71 44.71
N ILE A 219 3.75 9.43 43.96
CA ILE A 219 2.42 9.90 44.42
C ILE A 219 1.57 8.71 44.86
N PHE A 220 1.42 7.68 44.03
CA PHE A 220 0.60 6.51 44.39
C PHE A 220 1.15 5.78 45.61
N ARG A 221 2.47 5.64 45.75
CA ARG A 221 3.09 5.10 46.96
C ARG A 221 2.77 5.93 48.21
N ALA A 222 2.78 7.26 48.10
CA ALA A 222 2.42 8.15 49.20
C ALA A 222 0.92 8.07 49.54
N VAL A 223 0.05 8.06 48.53
CA VAL A 223 -1.41 7.96 48.71
C VAL A 223 -1.82 6.66 49.38
N LEU A 224 -1.20 5.53 49.01
CA LEU A 224 -1.48 4.23 49.64
C LEU A 224 -1.06 4.17 51.11
N ARG A 225 -0.15 5.05 51.57
CA ARG A 225 0.25 5.17 52.98
C ARG A 225 -0.67 6.08 53.80
N ILE A 226 -1.61 6.79 53.18
CA ILE A 226 -2.56 7.65 53.89
C ILE A 226 -3.61 6.76 54.59
N PRO A 227 -3.73 6.82 55.94
CA PRO A 227 -4.67 5.98 56.67
C PRO A 227 -6.14 6.40 56.50
N SER A 228 -6.40 7.67 56.17
CA SER A 228 -7.75 8.19 55.97
C SER A 228 -8.28 7.90 54.57
N GLU A 229 -9.41 7.20 54.48
CA GLU A 229 -10.11 6.94 53.21
C GLU A 229 -10.47 8.23 52.46
N GLN A 230 -10.95 9.24 53.20
CA GLN A 230 -11.30 10.54 52.63
C GLN A 230 -10.07 11.29 52.10
N GLY A 231 -8.92 11.16 52.76
CA GLY A 231 -7.64 11.66 52.28
C GLY A 231 -7.20 11.01 50.97
N ARG A 232 -7.35 9.68 50.84
CA ARG A 232 -7.08 8.97 49.58
C ARG A 232 -8.02 9.40 48.46
N HIS A 233 -9.32 9.49 48.74
CA HIS A 233 -10.31 9.89 47.74
C HIS A 233 -10.04 11.30 47.19
N LYS A 234 -9.68 12.25 48.07
CA LYS A 234 -9.27 13.61 47.67
C LYS A 234 -8.03 13.61 46.78
N ALA A 235 -7.03 12.77 47.09
CA ALA A 235 -5.83 12.64 46.27
C ALA A 235 -6.14 12.04 44.89
N PHE A 236 -6.95 10.97 44.82
CA PHE A 236 -7.35 10.37 43.54
C PHE A 236 -8.20 11.30 42.67
N SER A 237 -9.14 12.04 43.28
CA SER A 237 -10.02 12.97 42.56
C SER A 237 -9.24 14.09 41.85
N THR A 238 -8.09 14.48 42.39
CA THR A 238 -7.21 15.45 41.73
C THR A 238 -6.28 14.76 40.72
N CYS A 239 -5.64 13.65 41.10
CA CYS A 239 -4.65 12.90 40.31
C CYS A 239 -5.19 12.31 39.00
N LEU A 240 -6.34 11.64 39.04
CA LEU A 240 -6.88 10.88 37.91
C LEU A 240 -7.22 11.76 36.68
N PRO A 241 -7.84 12.95 36.81
CA PRO A 241 -8.09 13.83 35.65
C PRO A 241 -6.82 14.21 34.88
N HIS A 242 -5.72 14.54 35.57
CA HIS A 242 -4.46 14.89 34.88
C HIS A 242 -3.83 13.68 34.21
N LEU A 243 -3.85 12.50 34.85
CA LEU A 243 -3.39 11.27 34.20
C LEU A 243 -4.22 10.96 32.95
N ALA A 244 -5.53 11.19 32.98
CA ALA A 244 -6.38 11.02 31.81
C ALA A 244 -5.99 12.00 30.70
N VAL A 245 -5.80 13.29 31.01
CA VAL A 245 -5.35 14.31 30.05
C VAL A 245 -3.97 13.97 29.47
N VAL A 246 -2.99 13.63 30.31
CA VAL A 246 -1.65 13.22 29.85
C VAL A 246 -1.72 11.98 28.98
N SER A 247 -2.55 10.99 29.35
CA SER A 247 -2.70 9.75 28.57
C SER A 247 -3.30 10.05 27.20
N LEU A 248 -4.36 10.86 27.13
CA LEU A 248 -4.98 11.30 25.87
C LEU A 248 -3.99 12.09 25.01
N PHE A 249 -3.22 13.00 25.61
CA PHE A 249 -2.23 13.80 24.91
C PHE A 249 -1.13 12.91 24.31
N VAL A 250 -0.54 12.02 25.11
CA VAL A 250 0.55 11.13 24.68
C VAL A 250 0.06 10.10 23.66
N SER A 251 -1.15 9.54 23.81
CA SER A 251 -1.71 8.62 22.81
C SER A 251 -1.95 9.31 21.47
N THR A 252 -2.52 10.52 21.50
CA THR A 252 -2.78 11.31 20.28
C THR A 252 -1.47 11.66 19.57
N MET A 253 -0.46 12.13 20.32
CA MET A 253 0.87 12.40 19.77
C MET A 253 1.55 11.14 19.23
N SER A 254 1.36 9.97 19.85
CA SER A 254 1.93 8.73 19.35
C SER A 254 1.32 8.30 18.01
N HIS A 255 0.01 8.50 17.82
CA HIS A 255 -0.66 8.21 16.54
C HIS A 255 -0.26 9.17 15.41
N VAL A 256 0.01 10.44 15.74
CA VAL A 256 0.40 11.48 14.77
C VAL A 256 1.92 11.45 14.47
N CYS A 257 2.74 11.15 15.48
CA CYS A 257 4.20 11.25 15.42
C CYS A 257 4.90 9.94 15.08
N LEU A 258 4.23 8.78 15.24
CA LEU A 258 4.59 7.64 14.41
C LEU A 258 4.33 8.11 12.98
N PRO A 259 5.37 8.27 12.13
CA PRO A 259 5.07 8.37 10.73
C PRO A 259 4.19 7.15 10.47
N GLU A 260 3.02 7.37 9.88
CA GLU A 260 2.66 6.51 8.77
C GLU A 260 3.94 6.46 7.96
N ALA A 261 4.74 5.44 8.20
CA ALA A 261 5.81 5.13 7.31
C ALA A 261 5.12 5.02 5.94
N PRO A 262 5.87 4.75 4.90
CA PRO A 262 5.29 4.05 3.78
C PRO A 262 4.83 2.64 4.21
N ILE A 263 4.14 2.48 5.36
CA ILE A 263 3.13 1.47 5.58
C ILE A 263 2.12 1.56 4.44
N HIS A 264 1.87 2.69 3.74
CA HIS A 264 1.09 2.60 2.49
C HIS A 264 1.85 1.90 1.32
N LEU A 265 3.19 1.83 1.35
CA LEU A 265 4.00 0.99 0.44
C LEU A 265 4.13 -0.46 0.93
N LEU A 266 3.72 -0.77 2.17
CA LEU A 266 3.69 -2.11 2.77
C LEU A 266 2.29 -2.64 3.10
N GLN A 267 1.27 -1.78 3.07
CA GLN A 267 -0.12 -2.02 2.75
C GLN A 267 -0.09 -2.28 1.26
N ILE A 268 0.40 -3.48 0.95
CA ILE A 268 -0.05 -4.23 -0.19
C ILE A 268 -1.54 -3.91 -0.32
N PRO A 269 -1.99 -3.33 -1.45
CA PRO A 269 -3.40 -2.97 -1.60
C PRO A 269 -4.25 -4.15 -1.18
N GLU A 270 -5.32 -3.89 -0.45
CA GLU A 270 -6.29 -4.87 0.10
C GLU A 270 -7.01 -5.72 -0.98
N SER A 271 -6.41 -5.86 -2.16
CA SER A 271 -6.76 -6.84 -3.17
C SER A 271 -5.88 -8.09 -3.03
N ASP A 272 -6.40 -9.10 -2.32
CA ASP A 272 -5.99 -10.53 -2.32
C ASP A 272 -4.52 -10.91 -2.01
N GLY A 273 -3.67 -9.95 -1.64
CA GLY A 273 -2.21 -10.13 -1.54
C GLY A 273 -1.63 -10.21 -0.13
N LYS A 274 -2.26 -10.89 0.84
CA LYS A 274 -1.64 -11.07 2.16
C LYS A 274 -0.27 -11.74 2.00
N LEU A 275 0.80 -11.17 2.57
CA LEU A 275 2.10 -11.83 2.62
C LEU A 275 1.91 -13.16 3.36
N ASP A 276 1.90 -14.25 2.61
CA ASP A 276 1.66 -15.58 3.15
C ASP A 276 2.85 -15.99 4.02
N ILE A 277 2.63 -15.99 5.32
CA ILE A 277 3.62 -16.31 6.34
C ILE A 277 4.10 -17.75 6.31
N HIS A 278 3.43 -18.63 5.58
CA HIS A 278 3.80 -20.04 5.43
C HIS A 278 4.71 -20.29 4.22
N LYS A 279 5.03 -19.26 3.43
CA LYS A 279 5.94 -19.39 2.28
C LYS A 279 7.40 -19.55 2.71
N SER A 280 8.13 -20.33 1.93
CA SER A 280 9.56 -20.58 2.13
C SER A 280 10.41 -19.32 1.88
N MET A 281 11.50 -19.20 2.65
CA MET A 281 12.47 -18.11 2.53
C MET A 281 13.28 -18.19 1.22
N GLY A 282 13.76 -17.04 0.76
CA GLY A 282 14.71 -16.94 -0.35
C GLY A 282 16.15 -17.28 0.06
N PRO A 283 17.12 -17.08 -0.86
CA PRO A 283 18.55 -17.25 -0.56
C PRO A 283 19.10 -16.21 0.43
N ASP A 284 18.33 -15.16 0.71
CA ASP A 284 18.61 -14.08 1.66
C ASP A 284 18.32 -14.46 3.13
N GLY A 285 17.73 -15.63 3.39
CA GLY A 285 17.41 -16.09 4.74
C GLY A 285 16.23 -15.36 5.40
N MET A 286 15.59 -14.44 4.69
CA MET A 286 14.50 -13.63 5.23
C MET A 286 13.17 -14.39 5.14
N HIS A 287 12.65 -14.79 6.30
CA HIS A 287 11.35 -15.46 6.38
C HIS A 287 10.19 -14.43 6.32
N PRO A 288 9.11 -14.69 5.57
CA PRO A 288 7.96 -13.78 5.48
C PRO A 288 7.36 -13.39 6.83
N ARG A 289 7.35 -14.33 7.80
CA ARG A 289 6.91 -14.07 9.18
C ARG A 289 7.74 -12.96 9.85
N VAL A 290 9.07 -12.95 9.68
CA VAL A 290 9.93 -11.92 10.29
C VAL A 290 9.59 -10.53 9.73
N LEU A 291 9.37 -10.43 8.42
CA LEU A 291 8.97 -9.16 7.80
C LEU A 291 7.61 -8.66 8.28
N ARG A 292 6.68 -9.56 8.61
CA ARG A 292 5.36 -9.18 9.12
C ARG A 292 5.41 -8.76 10.59
N GLU A 293 6.07 -9.53 11.44
CA GLU A 293 6.13 -9.24 12.88
C GLU A 293 7.03 -8.04 13.20
N LEU A 294 8.02 -7.75 12.34
CA LEU A 294 8.90 -6.58 12.47
C LEU A 294 8.57 -5.49 11.45
N ALA A 295 7.34 -5.46 10.92
CA ALA A 295 6.94 -4.52 9.88
C ALA A 295 7.18 -3.07 10.31
N ASP A 296 6.84 -2.70 11.55
CA ASP A 296 6.97 -1.33 12.05
C ASP A 296 8.42 -0.81 12.05
N VAL A 297 9.38 -1.70 12.25
CA VAL A 297 10.81 -1.37 12.27
C VAL A 297 11.41 -1.43 10.87
N ILE A 298 11.08 -2.46 10.10
CA ILE A 298 11.71 -2.76 8.82
C ILE A 298 11.07 -1.94 7.68
N ALA A 299 9.84 -1.46 7.84
CA ALA A 299 9.10 -0.75 6.80
C ALA A 299 9.87 0.46 6.25
N ARG A 300 10.49 1.24 7.14
CA ARG A 300 11.28 2.40 6.74
C ARG A 300 12.55 2.02 5.98
N LEU A 301 13.21 0.92 6.34
CA LEU A 301 14.41 0.46 5.63
C LEU A 301 14.05 -0.09 4.25
N VAL A 302 12.98 -0.89 4.17
CA VAL A 302 12.48 -1.46 2.92
C VAL A 302 11.96 -0.36 1.99
N SER A 303 11.30 0.67 2.50
CA SER A 303 10.82 1.79 1.67
C SER A 303 11.98 2.57 1.04
N ILE A 304 13.07 2.82 1.78
CA ILE A 304 14.28 3.45 1.23
C ILE A 304 14.89 2.58 0.13
N MET A 305 14.97 1.26 0.35
CA MET A 305 15.45 0.32 -0.67
C MET A 305 14.57 0.33 -1.92
N PHE A 306 13.25 0.32 -1.75
CA PHE A 306 12.28 0.31 -2.84
C PHE A 306 12.32 1.62 -3.61
N GLU A 307 12.39 2.76 -2.93
CA GLU A 307 12.50 4.08 -3.56
C GLU A 307 13.81 4.21 -4.35
N ARG A 308 14.93 3.76 -3.78
CA ARG A 308 16.22 3.75 -4.51
C ARG A 308 16.14 2.85 -5.74
N SER A 309 15.56 1.67 -5.60
CA SER A 309 15.33 0.76 -6.73
C SER A 309 14.43 1.38 -7.79
N TRP A 310 13.36 2.05 -7.36
CA TRP A 310 12.40 2.75 -8.20
C TRP A 310 13.05 3.85 -9.04
N ARG A 311 13.86 4.71 -8.42
CA ARG A 311 14.51 5.85 -9.10
C ARG A 311 15.62 5.41 -10.05
N THR A 312 16.43 4.43 -9.64
CA THR A 312 17.62 4.01 -10.39
C THR A 312 17.32 2.90 -11.41
N GLY A 313 16.25 2.14 -11.20
CA GLY A 313 15.99 0.89 -11.93
C GLY A 313 16.91 -0.27 -11.52
N GLU A 314 17.76 -0.09 -10.51
CA GLU A 314 18.68 -1.12 -10.04
C GLU A 314 18.12 -1.90 -8.87
N VAL A 315 18.55 -3.16 -8.73
CA VAL A 315 18.06 -4.08 -7.70
C VAL A 315 19.23 -4.62 -6.91
N PRO A 316 19.08 -4.86 -5.59
CA PRO A 316 20.12 -5.48 -4.78
C PRO A 316 20.61 -6.81 -5.36
N GLU A 317 21.90 -7.13 -5.16
CA GLU A 317 22.51 -8.37 -5.63
C GLU A 317 21.82 -9.62 -5.07
N ASP A 318 21.31 -9.55 -3.84
CA ASP A 318 20.59 -10.68 -3.24
C ASP A 318 19.26 -10.97 -3.92
N TRP A 319 18.67 -9.98 -4.59
CA TRP A 319 17.47 -10.18 -5.42
C TRP A 319 17.80 -10.77 -6.79
N LYS A 320 19.08 -10.95 -7.13
CA LYS A 320 19.57 -11.59 -8.36
C LYS A 320 19.91 -13.07 -8.15
N LYS A 321 19.68 -13.61 -6.96
CA LYS A 321 19.93 -15.01 -6.61
C LYS A 321 18.60 -15.75 -6.45
N ALA A 322 18.57 -17.02 -6.84
CA ALA A 322 17.41 -17.89 -6.59
C ALA A 322 17.81 -19.32 -6.19
N ASN A 323 17.08 -19.88 -5.22
CA ASN A 323 17.16 -21.30 -4.90
C ASN A 323 16.11 -22.06 -5.71
N VAL A 324 16.51 -23.04 -6.50
CA VAL A 324 15.61 -23.88 -7.29
C VAL A 324 15.26 -25.13 -6.48
N THR A 325 13.98 -25.30 -6.19
CA THR A 325 13.45 -26.51 -5.54
C THR A 325 12.66 -27.31 -6.57
N PRO A 326 13.07 -28.55 -6.89
CA PRO A 326 12.33 -29.40 -7.83
C PRO A 326 11.07 -29.96 -7.16
N VAL A 327 9.90 -29.68 -7.74
CA VAL A 327 8.60 -30.19 -7.29
C VAL A 327 8.13 -31.28 -8.24
N PHE A 328 7.87 -32.47 -7.73
CA PHE A 328 7.46 -33.60 -8.56
C PHE A 328 6.07 -33.36 -9.17
N LYS A 329 5.94 -33.49 -10.51
CA LYS A 329 4.67 -33.27 -11.23
C LYS A 329 3.87 -34.58 -11.32
N LYS A 330 4.29 -35.57 -12.12
CA LYS A 330 3.67 -36.92 -12.31
C LYS A 330 4.70 -37.88 -12.96
N SER A 331 4.39 -39.19 -13.03
CA SER A 331 5.15 -40.25 -13.73
C SER A 331 6.34 -40.87 -12.94
N LYS A 332 7.44 -41.23 -13.61
CA LYS A 332 8.63 -41.85 -13.00
C LYS A 332 9.49 -40.79 -12.31
N LYS A 333 9.96 -41.08 -11.09
CA LYS A 333 10.80 -40.19 -10.29
C LYS A 333 12.25 -40.12 -10.77
N GLU A 334 12.69 -41.07 -11.59
CA GLU A 334 14.07 -41.07 -12.11
C GLU A 334 14.30 -40.04 -13.22
N ASP A 335 13.24 -39.55 -13.87
CA ASP A 335 13.35 -38.60 -14.98
C ASP A 335 13.30 -37.14 -14.49
N PRO A 336 14.38 -36.36 -14.63
CA PRO A 336 14.42 -34.95 -14.25
C PRO A 336 13.37 -34.10 -14.96
N GLY A 337 12.91 -34.50 -16.16
CA GLY A 337 11.87 -33.81 -16.91
C GLY A 337 10.48 -33.84 -16.25
N ASN A 338 10.28 -34.73 -15.28
CA ASN A 338 9.03 -34.84 -14.52
C ASN A 338 8.97 -33.93 -13.29
N TYR A 339 10.03 -33.15 -13.03
CA TYR A 339 10.08 -32.18 -11.95
C TYR A 339 9.86 -30.76 -12.48
N ARG A 340 9.05 -29.99 -11.75
CA ARG A 340 8.86 -28.57 -11.96
C ARG A 340 9.90 -27.79 -11.15
N PRO A 341 10.81 -27.02 -11.78
CA PRO A 341 11.77 -26.22 -11.05
C PRO A 341 11.09 -24.95 -10.50
N VAL A 342 10.86 -24.88 -9.18
CA VAL A 342 10.31 -23.69 -8.53
C VAL A 342 11.45 -22.81 -8.02
N SER A 343 11.51 -21.56 -8.48
CA SER A 343 12.55 -20.61 -8.07
C SER A 343 12.09 -19.82 -6.84
N LEU A 344 12.76 -20.02 -5.71
CA LEU A 344 12.60 -19.22 -4.49
C LEU A 344 13.52 -17.98 -4.58
N THR A 345 12.92 -16.82 -4.80
CA THR A 345 13.57 -15.50 -4.80
C THR A 345 13.36 -14.76 -3.48
N SER A 346 14.17 -13.72 -3.26
CA SER A 346 14.09 -12.82 -2.10
C SER A 346 12.67 -12.27 -1.87
N ILE A 347 12.20 -12.27 -0.62
CA ILE A 347 10.85 -11.82 -0.25
C ILE A 347 10.66 -10.32 -0.47
N PRO A 348 11.59 -9.42 -0.05
CA PRO A 348 11.54 -8.01 -0.43
C PRO A 348 11.49 -7.78 -1.96
N GLY A 349 12.21 -8.59 -2.74
CA GLY A 349 12.14 -8.52 -4.21
C GLY A 349 10.75 -8.85 -4.75
N LYS A 350 10.10 -9.89 -4.23
CA LYS A 350 8.71 -10.24 -4.58
C LYS A 350 7.71 -9.14 -4.20
N LEU A 351 7.89 -8.51 -3.04
CA LEU A 351 7.06 -7.39 -2.61
C LEU A 351 7.17 -6.20 -3.58
N MET A 352 8.39 -5.84 -3.98
CA MET A 352 8.60 -4.79 -4.99
C MET A 352 7.94 -5.13 -6.33
N GLU A 353 8.05 -6.39 -6.78
CA GLU A 353 7.38 -6.85 -7.99
C GLU A 353 5.85 -6.79 -7.89
N GLN A 354 5.26 -7.09 -6.72
CA GLN A 354 3.83 -6.95 -6.48
C GLN A 354 3.37 -5.49 -6.56
N LEU A 355 4.16 -4.55 -6.04
CA LEU A 355 3.87 -3.11 -6.15
C LEU A 355 3.84 -2.66 -7.61
N ILE A 356 4.87 -3.04 -8.38
CA ILE A 356 4.96 -2.73 -9.81
C ILE A 356 3.81 -3.41 -10.57
N LEU A 357 3.46 -4.65 -10.21
CA LEU A 357 2.34 -5.36 -10.80
C LEU A 357 1.01 -4.63 -10.57
N GLY A 358 0.78 -4.08 -9.39
CA GLY A 358 -0.42 -3.28 -9.10
C GLY A 358 -0.56 -2.07 -10.02
N VAL A 359 0.55 -1.37 -10.27
CA VAL A 359 0.59 -0.22 -11.20
C VAL A 359 0.30 -0.67 -12.63
N ILE A 360 0.91 -1.77 -13.07
CA ILE A 360 0.71 -2.33 -14.41
C ILE A 360 -0.75 -2.76 -14.58
N ASN A 361 -1.30 -3.55 -13.66
CA ASN A 361 -2.67 -4.07 -13.76
C ASN A 361 -3.71 -2.94 -13.82
N LYS A 362 -3.57 -1.90 -12.99
CA LYS A 362 -4.47 -0.74 -13.03
C LYS A 362 -4.51 -0.09 -14.42
N HIS A 363 -3.38 0.01 -15.10
CA HIS A 363 -3.31 0.60 -16.43
C HIS A 363 -3.75 -0.36 -17.55
N VAL A 364 -3.46 -1.65 -17.38
CA VAL A 364 -3.63 -2.69 -18.40
C VAL A 364 -5.07 -3.21 -18.46
N GLU A 365 -5.77 -3.33 -17.32
CA GLU A 365 -7.17 -3.75 -17.25
C GLU A 365 -8.12 -2.72 -17.89
N GLU A 366 -7.78 -1.43 -17.85
CA GLU A 366 -8.61 -0.37 -18.43
C GLU A 366 -8.44 -0.19 -19.95
N LYS A 367 -7.30 -0.57 -20.54
CA LYS A 367 -6.92 -0.15 -21.90
C LYS A 367 -6.36 -1.22 -22.84
N VAL A 368 -5.85 -2.34 -22.34
CA VAL A 368 -5.00 -3.25 -23.15
C VAL A 368 -5.52 -4.69 -23.20
N ILE A 369 -6.09 -5.21 -22.12
CA ILE A 369 -6.57 -6.60 -22.10
C ILE A 369 -8.02 -6.68 -22.61
N GLY A 370 -8.23 -7.36 -23.74
CA GLY A 370 -9.55 -7.64 -24.29
C GLY A 370 -10.42 -8.54 -23.38
N SER A 371 -11.74 -8.47 -23.57
CA SER A 371 -12.73 -9.21 -22.76
C SER A 371 -12.51 -10.73 -22.73
N GLY A 372 -11.92 -11.30 -23.79
CA GLY A 372 -11.65 -12.73 -23.94
C GLY A 372 -10.54 -13.32 -23.06
N GLN A 373 -9.65 -12.50 -22.48
CA GLN A 373 -8.60 -12.98 -21.57
C GLN A 373 -9.14 -13.17 -20.15
N HIS A 374 -9.00 -14.38 -19.63
CA HIS A 374 -9.44 -14.75 -18.28
C HIS A 374 -8.30 -15.21 -17.36
N GLY A 375 -7.17 -15.64 -17.92
CA GLY A 375 -6.03 -16.11 -17.14
C GLY A 375 -5.39 -14.96 -16.38
N PHE A 376 -5.20 -15.12 -15.06
CA PHE A 376 -4.49 -14.17 -14.19
C PHE A 376 -4.99 -12.71 -14.27
N THR A 377 -6.28 -12.50 -14.54
CA THR A 377 -6.95 -11.19 -14.52
C THR A 377 -7.82 -11.06 -13.28
N ARG A 378 -7.90 -9.86 -12.68
CA ARG A 378 -8.70 -9.66 -11.47
C ARG A 378 -10.18 -9.93 -11.76
N GLY A 379 -10.86 -10.62 -10.84
CA GLY A 379 -12.29 -10.96 -10.97
C GLY A 379 -12.61 -12.03 -12.03
N LYS A 380 -11.61 -12.60 -12.71
CA LYS A 380 -11.78 -13.69 -13.67
C LYS A 380 -11.13 -14.98 -13.15
N SER A 381 -11.72 -16.12 -13.48
CA SER A 381 -11.27 -17.44 -13.03
C SER A 381 -11.40 -18.47 -14.15
N CYS A 382 -10.90 -19.69 -13.91
CA CYS A 382 -11.15 -20.82 -14.82
C CYS A 382 -12.65 -21.04 -15.03
N LEU A 383 -13.47 -20.83 -13.99
CA LEU A 383 -14.91 -21.00 -14.06
C LEU A 383 -15.56 -19.92 -14.93
N THR A 384 -15.19 -18.65 -14.78
CA THR A 384 -15.78 -17.58 -15.61
C THR A 384 -15.38 -17.72 -17.08
N SER A 385 -14.13 -18.14 -17.34
CA SER A 385 -13.67 -18.50 -18.69
C SER A 385 -14.51 -19.64 -19.29
N LEU A 386 -14.78 -20.66 -18.48
CA LEU A 386 -15.57 -21.82 -18.90
C LEU A 386 -17.03 -21.45 -19.16
N ILE A 387 -17.64 -20.65 -18.28
CA ILE A 387 -19.03 -20.17 -18.44
C ILE A 387 -19.16 -19.33 -19.70
N ALA A 388 -18.30 -18.32 -19.90
CA ALA A 388 -18.34 -17.48 -21.09
C ALA A 388 -18.18 -18.29 -22.40
N PHE A 389 -17.33 -19.32 -22.35
CA PHE A 389 -17.17 -20.24 -23.47
C PHE A 389 -18.40 -21.12 -23.69
N TYR A 390 -19.00 -21.68 -22.64
CA TYR A 390 -20.20 -22.50 -22.75
C TYR A 390 -21.42 -21.69 -23.21
N ASP A 391 -21.60 -20.48 -22.72
CA ASP A 391 -22.71 -19.59 -23.07
C ASP A 391 -22.71 -19.28 -24.57
N GLY A 392 -21.55 -18.85 -25.11
CA GLY A 392 -21.40 -18.61 -26.55
C GLY A 392 -21.60 -19.86 -27.40
N MET A 393 -21.13 -21.02 -26.94
CA MET A 393 -21.33 -22.29 -27.66
C MET A 393 -22.79 -22.76 -27.60
N ALA A 394 -23.43 -22.68 -26.43
CA ALA A 394 -24.80 -23.12 -26.23
C ALA A 394 -25.75 -22.34 -27.13
N GLY A 395 -25.58 -21.01 -27.23
CA GLY A 395 -26.37 -20.18 -28.14
C GLY A 395 -26.32 -20.66 -29.60
N TRP A 396 -25.12 -20.95 -30.13
CA TRP A 396 -25.00 -21.49 -31.49
C TRP A 396 -25.58 -22.90 -31.66
N VAL A 397 -25.43 -23.76 -30.66
CA VAL A 397 -25.96 -25.13 -30.71
C VAL A 397 -27.49 -25.13 -30.61
N ASP A 398 -28.07 -24.26 -29.78
CA ASP A 398 -29.52 -24.10 -29.60
C ASP A 398 -30.18 -23.50 -30.86
N GLU A 399 -29.47 -22.63 -31.59
CA GLU A 399 -29.84 -22.17 -32.93
C GLU A 399 -29.71 -23.27 -34.01
N GLY A 400 -29.31 -24.49 -33.64
CA GLY A 400 -29.13 -25.62 -34.55
C GLY A 400 -27.86 -25.55 -35.39
N LYS A 401 -26.90 -24.68 -35.05
CA LYS A 401 -25.63 -24.55 -35.78
C LYS A 401 -24.62 -25.61 -35.32
N ALA A 402 -23.89 -26.17 -36.28
CA ALA A 402 -22.67 -26.93 -36.07
C ALA A 402 -21.54 -25.97 -35.72
N VAL A 403 -20.75 -26.32 -34.71
CA VAL A 403 -19.67 -25.48 -34.18
C VAL A 403 -18.39 -26.29 -34.11
N ASP A 404 -17.29 -25.71 -34.59
CA ASP A 404 -15.95 -26.26 -34.42
C ASP A 404 -15.12 -25.34 -33.51
N VAL A 405 -14.40 -25.95 -32.57
CA VAL A 405 -13.52 -25.26 -31.62
C VAL A 405 -12.10 -25.81 -31.76
N ALA A 406 -11.15 -24.96 -32.13
CA ALA A 406 -9.73 -25.36 -32.12
C ALA A 406 -9.12 -25.01 -30.77
N CYS A 407 -8.56 -25.98 -30.05
CA CYS A 407 -7.84 -25.78 -28.81
C CYS A 407 -6.34 -25.72 -29.13
N LEU A 408 -5.71 -24.57 -28.87
CA LEU A 408 -4.27 -24.35 -29.12
C LEU A 408 -3.50 -24.24 -27.79
N ASP A 409 -2.30 -24.84 -27.75
CA ASP A 409 -1.37 -24.85 -26.61
C ASP A 409 0.03 -24.41 -27.06
N PHE A 410 0.66 -23.50 -26.31
CA PHE A 410 2.01 -23.04 -26.62
C PHE A 410 3.09 -23.95 -26.00
N SER A 411 4.13 -24.27 -26.78
CA SER A 411 5.28 -25.03 -26.28
C SER A 411 6.18 -24.17 -25.41
N LYS A 412 6.33 -24.54 -24.13
CA LYS A 412 7.27 -23.92 -23.17
C LYS A 412 7.19 -22.38 -23.20
N ALA A 413 5.98 -21.87 -23.05
CA ALA A 413 5.67 -20.45 -23.27
C ALA A 413 6.61 -19.51 -22.51
N PHE A 414 6.74 -19.68 -21.19
CA PHE A 414 7.59 -18.83 -20.33
C PHE A 414 9.10 -18.92 -20.60
N ASP A 415 9.57 -20.03 -21.19
CA ASP A 415 11.00 -20.26 -21.43
C ASP A 415 11.46 -19.69 -22.79
N THR A 416 10.52 -19.39 -23.69
CA THR A 416 10.81 -19.16 -25.12
C THR A 416 10.70 -17.69 -25.53
N VAL A 417 10.08 -16.82 -24.72
CA VAL A 417 9.85 -15.41 -25.12
C VAL A 417 11.14 -14.58 -25.06
N PRO A 418 11.55 -13.91 -26.16
CA PRO A 418 12.71 -13.04 -26.16
C PRO A 418 12.47 -11.74 -25.37
N PRO A 419 13.43 -11.28 -24.55
CA PRO A 419 13.27 -10.07 -23.72
C PRO A 419 13.07 -8.78 -24.52
N ASN A 420 13.68 -8.66 -25.71
CA ASN A 420 13.55 -7.45 -26.52
C ASN A 420 12.10 -7.20 -26.97
N ILE A 421 11.36 -8.28 -27.29
CA ILE A 421 9.97 -8.17 -27.71
C ILE A 421 9.08 -7.76 -26.52
N PHE A 422 9.35 -8.26 -25.31
CA PHE A 422 8.63 -7.82 -24.11
C PHE A 422 8.77 -6.31 -23.86
N ILE A 423 9.98 -5.77 -24.05
CA ILE A 423 10.26 -4.34 -23.83
C ILE A 423 9.47 -3.49 -24.82
N ASP A 424 9.42 -3.91 -26.09
CA ASP A 424 8.70 -3.18 -27.13
C ASP A 424 7.17 -3.23 -26.91
N VAL A 425 6.65 -4.37 -26.46
CA VAL A 425 5.23 -4.50 -26.09
C VAL A 425 4.91 -3.58 -24.90
N LEU A 426 5.74 -3.55 -23.86
CA LEU A 426 5.52 -2.70 -22.69
C LEU A 426 5.49 -1.20 -23.03
N ARG A 427 6.32 -0.76 -23.97
CA ARG A 427 6.32 0.63 -24.46
C ARG A 427 5.04 0.99 -25.21
N LYS A 428 4.46 0.04 -25.95
CA LYS A 428 3.20 0.25 -26.69
C LYS A 428 1.98 0.33 -25.78
N CYS A 429 2.06 -0.19 -24.55
CA CYS A 429 0.96 -0.18 -23.60
C CYS A 429 0.64 1.18 -22.96
N GLY A 430 1.43 2.24 -23.22
CA GLY A 430 1.20 3.57 -22.63
C GLY A 430 1.57 3.69 -21.14
N LEU A 431 2.33 2.71 -20.61
CA LEU A 431 2.86 2.74 -19.26
C LEU A 431 3.85 3.90 -19.09
N ALA A 432 3.95 4.41 -17.86
CA ALA A 432 4.93 5.45 -17.54
C ALA A 432 6.36 4.95 -17.83
N GLU A 433 7.19 5.83 -18.40
CA GLU A 433 8.55 5.49 -18.86
C GLU A 433 9.41 4.87 -17.75
N TRP A 434 9.19 5.27 -16.50
CA TRP A 434 9.89 4.70 -15.34
C TRP A 434 9.46 3.24 -15.06
N THR A 435 8.17 2.88 -15.23
CA THR A 435 7.67 1.50 -15.03
C THR A 435 8.27 0.58 -16.06
N VAL A 436 8.29 1.05 -17.31
CA VAL A 436 8.93 0.36 -18.42
C VAL A 436 10.42 0.19 -18.16
N ARG A 437 11.11 1.25 -17.72
CA ARG A 437 12.55 1.21 -17.42
C ARG A 437 12.88 0.25 -16.29
N TRP A 438 12.17 0.32 -15.17
CA TRP A 438 12.39 -0.56 -14.03
C TRP A 438 12.13 -2.03 -14.42
N THR A 439 10.99 -2.30 -15.05
CA THR A 439 10.62 -3.66 -15.49
C THR A 439 11.62 -4.20 -16.51
N THR A 440 12.06 -3.38 -17.46
CA THR A 440 13.09 -3.74 -18.44
C THR A 440 14.41 -4.09 -17.77
N ARG A 441 14.88 -3.24 -16.86
CA ARG A 441 16.17 -3.45 -16.18
C ARG A 441 16.10 -4.65 -15.25
N ARG A 442 14.96 -4.86 -14.61
CA ARG A 442 14.66 -6.04 -13.80
C ARG A 442 14.72 -7.32 -14.65
N ILE A 443 14.05 -7.38 -15.81
CA ILE A 443 14.09 -8.52 -16.74
C ILE A 443 15.53 -8.76 -17.25
N ARG A 444 16.26 -7.70 -17.63
CA ARG A 444 17.67 -7.82 -18.07
C ARG A 444 18.57 -8.36 -16.99
N ASN A 445 18.48 -7.84 -15.76
CA ASN A 445 19.24 -8.36 -14.62
C ASN A 445 18.96 -9.86 -14.39
N TRP A 446 17.75 -10.34 -14.69
CA TRP A 446 17.39 -11.74 -14.63
C TRP A 446 17.98 -12.64 -15.71
N LEU A 447 18.28 -12.08 -16.88
CA LEU A 447 18.78 -12.85 -18.00
C LEU A 447 20.32 -12.79 -18.06
N ASP A 448 20.91 -11.65 -17.70
CA ASP A 448 22.35 -11.42 -17.85
C ASP A 448 23.16 -11.79 -16.61
N SER A 449 22.57 -11.69 -15.41
CA SER A 449 23.33 -11.76 -14.14
C SER A 449 22.72 -12.66 -13.06
N HIS A 450 21.66 -13.40 -13.38
CA HIS A 450 20.98 -14.22 -12.39
C HIS A 450 21.71 -15.52 -12.13
N THR A 451 21.95 -15.80 -10.86
CA THR A 451 22.59 -17.04 -10.42
C THR A 451 21.56 -17.94 -9.74
N ARG A 452 21.55 -19.21 -10.13
CA ARG A 452 20.68 -20.24 -9.56
C ARG A 452 21.52 -21.33 -8.93
N ARG A 453 21.01 -21.89 -7.83
CA ARG A 453 21.50 -23.15 -7.27
C ARG A 453 20.32 -24.05 -6.94
N VAL A 454 20.51 -25.36 -7.06
CA VAL A 454 19.49 -26.34 -6.69
C VAL A 454 19.62 -26.63 -5.20
N ALA A 455 18.50 -26.61 -4.48
CA ALA A 455 18.44 -26.95 -3.06
C ALA A 455 17.51 -28.15 -2.86
N ILE A 456 18.04 -29.24 -2.29
CA ILE A 456 17.29 -30.48 -2.00
C ILE A 456 17.67 -30.93 -0.59
N ASN A 457 16.68 -31.10 0.29
CA ASN A 457 16.85 -31.63 1.66
C ASN A 457 18.02 -30.99 2.44
N GLY A 458 18.16 -29.66 2.35
CA GLY A 458 19.24 -28.93 3.03
C GLY A 458 20.59 -28.93 2.32
N SER A 459 20.80 -29.76 1.29
CA SER A 459 21.99 -29.77 0.44
C SER A 459 21.84 -28.79 -0.72
N MET A 460 22.90 -28.06 -1.03
CA MET A 460 22.89 -27.00 -2.06
C MET A 460 23.97 -27.23 -3.12
N SER A 461 23.61 -27.05 -4.39
CA SER A 461 24.57 -27.10 -5.49
C SER A 461 25.42 -25.83 -5.57
N LYS A 462 26.48 -25.88 -6.40
CA LYS A 462 27.20 -24.68 -6.83
C LYS A 462 26.27 -23.73 -7.58
N TRP A 463 26.57 -22.44 -7.52
CA TRP A 463 25.90 -21.40 -8.30
C TRP A 463 26.19 -21.56 -9.78
N ARG A 464 25.17 -21.41 -10.64
CA ARG A 464 25.30 -21.37 -12.10
C ARG A 464 24.52 -20.19 -12.68
N SER A 465 25.06 -19.60 -13.74
CA SER A 465 24.38 -18.56 -14.52
C SER A 465 23.28 -19.17 -15.39
N VAL A 466 22.27 -18.37 -15.66
CA VAL A 466 21.12 -18.75 -16.50
C VAL A 466 21.38 -18.29 -17.92
N THR A 467 21.16 -19.16 -18.91
CA THR A 467 21.37 -18.85 -20.32
C THR A 467 20.09 -18.45 -21.07
N SER A 468 18.89 -18.78 -20.55
CA SER A 468 17.60 -18.41 -21.17
C SER A 468 16.39 -18.65 -20.26
N GLY A 469 15.28 -17.94 -20.53
CA GLY A 469 13.93 -18.20 -20.01
C GLY A 469 13.55 -17.41 -18.73
N VAL A 470 12.27 -17.04 -18.62
CA VAL A 470 11.72 -16.40 -17.42
C VAL A 470 11.56 -17.46 -16.31
N PRO A 471 12.16 -17.29 -15.12
CA PRO A 471 12.06 -18.28 -14.05
C PRO A 471 10.61 -18.48 -13.58
N GLN A 472 10.22 -19.73 -13.40
CA GLN A 472 8.96 -20.09 -12.76
C GLN A 472 9.00 -19.68 -11.28
N GLY A 473 8.15 -18.71 -10.92
CA GLY A 473 8.12 -18.09 -9.58
C GLY A 473 8.25 -16.56 -9.58
N LEU A 474 8.46 -15.95 -10.75
CA LEU A 474 8.43 -14.49 -10.91
C LEU A 474 7.00 -13.95 -10.79
N VAL A 475 6.79 -12.96 -9.93
CA VAL A 475 5.45 -12.37 -9.70
C VAL A 475 4.98 -11.65 -10.97
N LEU A 476 5.87 -10.88 -11.60
CA LEU A 476 5.57 -10.15 -12.83
C LEU A 476 5.42 -11.05 -14.07
N GLY A 477 5.96 -12.28 -14.03
CA GLY A 477 6.08 -13.12 -15.23
C GLY A 477 4.73 -13.43 -15.89
N LEU A 478 3.71 -13.70 -15.09
CA LEU A 478 2.37 -14.03 -15.56
C LEU A 478 1.66 -12.82 -16.19
N ALA A 479 1.74 -11.66 -15.54
CA ALA A 479 1.12 -10.44 -16.04
C ALA A 479 1.81 -9.92 -17.31
N LEU A 480 3.14 -9.98 -17.35
CA LEU A 480 3.89 -9.67 -18.56
C LEU A 480 3.51 -10.60 -19.71
N PHE A 481 3.36 -11.89 -19.45
CA PHE A 481 2.92 -12.84 -20.47
C PHE A 481 1.53 -12.51 -20.99
N ASN A 482 0.58 -12.15 -20.11
CA ASN A 482 -0.75 -11.70 -20.53
C ASN A 482 -0.73 -10.48 -21.44
N ILE A 483 0.12 -9.50 -21.13
CA ILE A 483 0.33 -8.32 -21.97
C ILE A 483 0.95 -8.73 -23.30
N PHE A 484 1.88 -9.68 -23.30
CA PHE A 484 2.51 -10.18 -24.53
C PHE A 484 1.52 -10.90 -25.45
N ILE A 485 0.60 -11.68 -24.91
CA ILE A 485 -0.44 -12.37 -25.70
C ILE A 485 -1.70 -11.52 -25.92
N SER A 486 -1.67 -10.23 -25.56
CA SER A 486 -2.84 -9.36 -25.76
C SER A 486 -3.06 -9.06 -27.24
N ASP A 487 -1.98 -8.99 -28.03
CA ASP A 487 -2.02 -8.69 -29.47
C ASP A 487 -2.38 -9.90 -30.35
N VAL A 488 -2.47 -11.11 -29.78
CA VAL A 488 -2.84 -12.35 -30.49
C VAL A 488 -4.23 -12.22 -31.14
N ASP A 489 -5.12 -11.42 -30.54
CA ASP A 489 -6.51 -11.25 -31.01
C ASP A 489 -6.59 -10.23 -32.16
N SER A 490 -5.50 -9.50 -32.45
CA SER A 490 -5.51 -8.44 -33.44
C SER A 490 -5.79 -8.98 -34.85
N GLY A 491 -6.97 -8.62 -35.38
CA GLY A 491 -7.42 -9.08 -36.70
C GLY A 491 -8.00 -10.49 -36.71
N ILE A 492 -8.49 -11.02 -35.59
CA ILE A 492 -9.35 -12.23 -35.54
C ILE A 492 -10.81 -11.77 -35.43
N GLU A 493 -11.70 -12.31 -36.27
CA GLU A 493 -13.12 -11.94 -36.28
C GLU A 493 -13.93 -12.78 -35.29
N SER A 494 -13.48 -14.00 -34.97
CA SER A 494 -14.11 -14.88 -33.99
C SER A 494 -13.78 -14.50 -32.53
N THR A 495 -14.68 -14.90 -31.63
CA THR A 495 -14.46 -14.75 -30.19
C THR A 495 -13.36 -15.69 -29.73
N LEU A 496 -12.20 -15.12 -29.40
CA LEU A 496 -11.06 -15.87 -28.88
C LEU A 496 -11.14 -15.95 -27.35
N SER A 497 -11.36 -17.15 -26.80
CA SER A 497 -11.25 -17.37 -25.35
C SER A 497 -9.81 -17.73 -24.99
N LYS A 498 -9.19 -16.93 -24.10
CA LYS A 498 -7.81 -17.09 -23.64
C LYS A 498 -7.74 -17.40 -22.15
N PHE A 499 -6.92 -18.39 -21.81
CA PHE A 499 -6.49 -18.65 -20.43
C PHE A 499 -4.98 -18.92 -20.39
N ALA A 500 -4.20 -17.86 -20.17
CA ALA A 500 -2.73 -17.92 -20.10
C ALA A 500 -2.10 -18.69 -21.28
N ASP A 501 -1.24 -19.67 -21.02
CA ASP A 501 -0.56 -20.51 -22.02
C ASP A 501 -1.39 -21.73 -22.48
N ASP A 502 -2.38 -22.14 -21.69
CA ASP A 502 -3.04 -23.43 -21.81
C ASP A 502 -4.21 -23.46 -22.81
N THR A 503 -4.78 -22.31 -23.21
CA THR A 503 -6.01 -22.37 -24.01
C THR A 503 -6.28 -21.12 -24.82
N THR A 504 -5.94 -21.15 -26.11
CA THR A 504 -6.51 -20.24 -27.12
C THR A 504 -7.54 -20.99 -27.94
N LYS A 505 -8.81 -20.53 -27.90
CA LYS A 505 -9.94 -21.16 -28.59
C LYS A 505 -10.63 -20.23 -29.59
N PRO A 506 -10.29 -20.27 -30.89
CA PRO A 506 -11.18 -19.77 -31.92
C PRO A 506 -12.40 -20.69 -32.06
N CYS A 507 -13.58 -20.08 -32.11
CA CYS A 507 -14.86 -20.78 -32.20
C CYS A 507 -15.69 -20.15 -33.32
N GLY A 508 -16.32 -20.97 -34.16
CA GLY A 508 -17.19 -20.46 -35.22
C GLY A 508 -18.25 -21.46 -35.65
N ALA A 509 -19.35 -20.93 -36.17
CA ALA A 509 -20.39 -21.74 -36.80
C ALA A 509 -19.90 -22.28 -38.16
N VAL A 510 -20.01 -23.59 -38.37
CA VAL A 510 -19.50 -24.32 -39.54
C VAL A 510 -20.61 -24.99 -40.36
N ASN A 511 -21.84 -24.49 -40.27
CA ASN A 511 -22.96 -24.96 -41.09
C ASN A 511 -22.66 -24.88 -42.60
N MET A 512 -21.89 -23.86 -42.99
CA MET A 512 -21.51 -23.59 -44.37
C MET A 512 -19.99 -23.70 -44.54
N LEU A 513 -19.54 -23.99 -45.76
CA LEU A 513 -18.11 -24.04 -46.12
C LEU A 513 -17.39 -22.73 -45.79
N GLU A 514 -18.09 -21.59 -45.84
CA GLU A 514 -17.57 -20.27 -45.45
C GLU A 514 -17.10 -20.21 -43.99
N GLY A 515 -17.83 -20.86 -43.07
CA GLY A 515 -17.49 -20.90 -41.65
C GLY A 515 -16.26 -21.76 -41.36
N ARG A 516 -16.12 -22.87 -42.09
CA ARG A 516 -14.88 -23.67 -42.10
C ARG A 516 -13.70 -22.84 -42.61
N ASP A 517 -13.89 -22.15 -43.74
CA ASP A 517 -12.82 -21.36 -44.33
C ASP A 517 -12.44 -20.16 -43.46
N ALA A 518 -13.39 -19.59 -42.71
CA ALA A 518 -13.14 -18.56 -41.70
C ALA A 518 -12.21 -19.08 -40.59
N ILE A 519 -12.54 -20.21 -39.95
CA ILE A 519 -11.68 -20.81 -38.91
C ILE A 519 -10.30 -21.18 -39.50
N GLN A 520 -10.23 -21.68 -40.73
CA GLN A 520 -8.94 -22.01 -41.36
C GLN A 520 -8.12 -20.76 -41.74
N ARG A 521 -8.76 -19.64 -42.07
CA ARG A 521 -8.09 -18.33 -42.27
C ARG A 521 -7.54 -17.80 -40.95
N GLU A 522 -8.30 -17.91 -39.87
CA GLU A 522 -7.89 -17.50 -38.53
C GLU A 522 -6.74 -18.35 -38.00
N LEU A 523 -6.81 -19.68 -38.16
CA LEU A 523 -5.69 -20.58 -37.81
C LEU A 523 -4.42 -20.24 -38.60
N ARG A 524 -4.54 -19.86 -39.89
CA ARG A 524 -3.39 -19.41 -40.69
C ARG A 524 -2.84 -18.05 -40.23
N ARG A 525 -3.68 -17.15 -39.71
CA ARG A 525 -3.23 -15.89 -39.09
C ARG A 525 -2.52 -16.17 -37.76
N LEU A 526 -3.11 -17.01 -36.92
CA LEU A 526 -2.52 -17.48 -35.66
C LEU A 526 -1.22 -18.23 -35.87
N GLU A 527 -1.02 -18.91 -37.00
CA GLU A 527 0.23 -19.57 -37.36
C GLU A 527 1.34 -18.58 -37.74
N ARG A 528 0.99 -17.43 -38.33
CA ARG A 528 1.96 -16.37 -38.70
C ARG A 528 2.42 -15.56 -37.50
N TRP A 529 1.59 -15.41 -36.47
CA TRP A 529 1.92 -14.70 -35.24
C TRP A 529 3.19 -15.24 -34.53
N PRO A 530 3.37 -16.57 -34.34
CA PRO A 530 4.60 -17.26 -33.95
C PRO A 530 5.88 -16.82 -34.66
N HIS A 531 5.84 -16.50 -35.95
CA HIS A 531 7.04 -16.09 -36.69
C HIS A 531 7.52 -14.70 -36.29
N ALA A 532 6.60 -13.81 -35.89
CA ALA A 532 6.93 -12.51 -35.33
C ALA A 532 7.29 -12.59 -33.83
N SER A 533 6.58 -13.42 -33.06
CA SER A 533 6.73 -13.54 -31.60
C SER A 533 7.80 -14.57 -31.16
N ARG A 534 8.35 -15.35 -32.10
CA ARG A 534 9.29 -16.49 -31.91
C ARG A 534 8.78 -17.64 -31.05
N MET A 535 7.48 -17.70 -30.74
CA MET A 535 6.87 -18.81 -30.01
C MET A 535 6.49 -19.97 -30.93
N LYS A 536 6.27 -21.18 -30.39
CA LYS A 536 5.83 -22.36 -31.17
C LYS A 536 4.63 -23.02 -30.52
N PHE A 537 3.68 -23.51 -31.32
CA PHE A 537 2.58 -24.32 -30.81
C PHE A 537 3.00 -25.76 -30.53
N ASN A 538 2.45 -26.34 -29.46
CA ASN A 538 2.62 -27.75 -29.13
C ASN A 538 1.66 -28.60 -29.95
N LYS A 539 2.16 -29.13 -31.08
CA LYS A 539 1.38 -29.92 -32.03
C LYS A 539 0.64 -31.10 -31.41
N VAL A 540 1.20 -31.75 -30.38
CA VAL A 540 0.61 -32.94 -29.74
C VAL A 540 -0.62 -32.57 -28.91
N LYS A 541 -0.59 -31.39 -28.30
CA LYS A 541 -1.65 -30.91 -27.41
C LYS A 541 -2.72 -30.09 -28.11
N CYS A 542 -2.43 -29.54 -29.29
CA CYS A 542 -3.46 -28.85 -30.07
C CYS A 542 -4.50 -29.84 -30.61
N LYS A 543 -5.79 -29.56 -30.41
CA LYS A 543 -6.91 -30.45 -30.77
C LYS A 543 -8.09 -29.68 -31.34
N VAL A 544 -8.96 -30.35 -32.09
CA VAL A 544 -10.24 -29.76 -32.54
C VAL A 544 -11.39 -30.53 -31.91
N LEU A 545 -12.39 -29.77 -31.45
CA LEU A 545 -13.62 -30.27 -30.87
C LEU A 545 -14.78 -29.90 -31.81
N HIS A 546 -15.57 -30.91 -32.19
CA HIS A 546 -16.72 -30.76 -33.08
C HIS A 546 -18.01 -30.89 -32.27
N MET A 547 -18.90 -29.91 -32.38
CA MET A 547 -20.19 -29.87 -31.67
C MET A 547 -21.37 -29.59 -32.61
N GLY A 548 -22.56 -30.02 -32.22
CA GLY A 548 -23.81 -29.87 -32.99
C GLY A 548 -24.21 -31.12 -33.78
N ARG A 549 -25.52 -31.36 -33.90
CA ARG A 549 -26.09 -32.61 -34.49
C ARG A 549 -25.76 -32.79 -35.98
N HIS A 550 -25.57 -31.70 -36.71
CA HIS A 550 -25.31 -31.71 -38.16
C HIS A 550 -23.84 -31.41 -38.53
N ASN A 551 -22.92 -31.53 -37.58
CA ASN A 551 -21.52 -31.20 -37.81
C ASN A 551 -20.82 -32.23 -38.71
N ARG A 552 -20.24 -31.76 -39.83
CA ARG A 552 -19.54 -32.57 -40.83
C ARG A 552 -18.11 -32.96 -40.42
N LYS A 553 -17.66 -32.58 -39.22
CA LYS A 553 -16.34 -32.86 -38.63
C LYS A 553 -15.21 -32.42 -39.55
N HIS A 554 -15.12 -31.11 -39.80
CA HIS A 554 -14.14 -30.58 -40.74
C HIS A 554 -12.71 -30.73 -40.22
N HIS A 555 -11.79 -31.12 -41.10
CA HIS A 555 -10.37 -31.13 -40.79
C HIS A 555 -9.73 -29.78 -41.09
N TYR A 556 -8.95 -29.29 -40.12
CA TYR A 556 -8.16 -28.07 -40.22
C TYR A 556 -6.66 -28.41 -40.26
N ARG A 557 -5.84 -27.48 -40.74
CA ARG A 557 -4.37 -27.59 -40.80
C ARG A 557 -3.70 -26.48 -40.02
N LEU A 558 -2.60 -26.83 -39.35
CA LEU A 558 -1.64 -25.94 -38.72
C LEU A 558 -0.23 -26.47 -39.06
N ALA A 559 0.58 -25.71 -39.79
CA ALA A 559 1.94 -26.12 -40.21
C ALA A 559 1.99 -27.45 -40.99
N ALA A 560 1.18 -27.55 -42.06
CA ALA A 560 1.16 -28.61 -43.08
C ALA A 560 0.62 -30.02 -42.70
N GLU A 561 0.10 -30.25 -41.49
CA GLU A 561 -0.54 -31.54 -41.11
C GLU A 561 -1.92 -31.36 -40.44
N CYS A 562 -2.76 -32.41 -40.49
CA CYS A 562 -4.16 -32.41 -40.01
C CYS A 562 -4.28 -32.66 -38.50
N TYR A 563 -5.23 -31.98 -37.83
CA TYR A 563 -5.57 -32.25 -36.42
C TYR A 563 -6.09 -33.66 -36.16
N SER A 564 -5.82 -34.17 -34.96
CA SER A 564 -6.52 -35.33 -34.38
C SER A 564 -7.77 -34.85 -33.61
N SER A 565 -8.91 -35.47 -33.88
CA SER A 565 -10.19 -35.15 -33.23
C SER A 565 -10.22 -35.66 -31.78
N LEU A 566 -10.82 -34.88 -30.88
CA LEU A 566 -11.21 -35.37 -29.56
C LEU A 566 -12.57 -36.07 -29.65
N PRO A 567 -12.73 -37.29 -29.11
CA PRO A 567 -14.05 -37.88 -28.96
C PRO A 567 -14.87 -37.04 -27.97
N VAL A 568 -16.06 -36.62 -28.39
CA VAL A 568 -17.05 -35.97 -27.52
C VAL A 568 -17.37 -36.95 -26.38
N PRO A 569 -17.41 -36.53 -25.10
CA PRO A 569 -17.83 -37.40 -24.02
C PRO A 569 -19.25 -37.91 -24.31
N LYS A 570 -19.40 -39.23 -24.47
CA LYS A 570 -20.71 -39.89 -24.59
C LYS A 570 -21.44 -39.75 -23.25
N GLY A 571 -22.18 -38.65 -23.06
CA GLY A 571 -22.93 -38.39 -21.83
C GLY A 571 -23.68 -37.07 -21.76
N ALA A 572 -23.31 -36.06 -22.56
CA ALA A 572 -23.90 -34.72 -22.45
C ALA A 572 -25.31 -34.56 -23.08
N TYR A 573 -25.80 -35.54 -23.85
CA TYR A 573 -27.04 -35.40 -24.64
C TYR A 573 -28.27 -36.17 -24.09
N ARG A 574 -28.20 -36.80 -22.91
CA ARG A 574 -29.29 -37.70 -22.44
C ARG A 574 -30.13 -37.23 -21.25
N LYS A 575 -30.00 -35.99 -20.78
CA LYS A 575 -30.76 -35.49 -19.60
C LYS A 575 -31.35 -34.08 -19.73
N ALA A 576 -31.70 -33.64 -20.93
CA ALA A 576 -32.45 -32.40 -21.15
C ALA A 576 -33.83 -32.61 -21.80
N GLY A 577 -34.27 -33.86 -21.99
CA GLY A 577 -35.53 -34.18 -22.69
C GLY A 577 -36.51 -35.08 -21.93
N GLU A 578 -36.18 -35.57 -20.74
CA GLU A 578 -37.08 -36.42 -19.93
C GLU A 578 -37.06 -35.90 -18.49
N GLY A 579 -38.04 -35.07 -18.15
CA GLY A 579 -38.16 -34.45 -16.82
C GLY A 579 -39.30 -33.44 -16.68
N VAL A 580 -40.18 -33.31 -17.68
CA VAL A 580 -41.48 -32.65 -17.54
C VAL A 580 -42.54 -33.75 -17.67
N GLY A 581 -42.90 -34.35 -16.54
CA GLY A 581 -43.90 -35.41 -16.49
C GLY A 581 -43.84 -36.25 -15.23
N ALA A 582 -44.78 -35.98 -14.32
CA ALA A 582 -45.19 -36.77 -13.16
C ALA A 582 -44.43 -36.62 -11.84
N ARG A 583 -45.17 -36.01 -10.90
CA ARG A 583 -45.08 -35.92 -9.43
C ARG A 583 -44.19 -34.83 -8.83
#